data_AF-A0AAW1TYR9-F1
#
_entry.id   AF-A0AAW1TYR9-F1
#
_cell.length_a   1.000
_cell.length_b   1.000
_cell.length_c   1.000
_cell.angle_alpha   90.00
_cell.angle_beta   90.00
_cell.angle_gamma   90.00
#
_symmetry.space_group_name_H-M   'P 1'
#
loop_
_entity.id
_entity.type
_entity.pdbx_description
1 polymer ?
#
loop_
_entity_poly.entity_id
_entity_poly.type
_entity_poly.pdbx_seq_one_letter_code
_entity_poly.pdbx_strand_id
1 'polypeptide(L)' 'MHMNVPEAVRLGDTITLSCDYDLESVALYTIKWYRNEEEFYRYVPKESPPSRVFIMPHLNVD' A
#
# COMPACT_ATOMS: atom_id res chain seq x y z
N MET A 1 -5.64 -1.99 -14.33
CA MET A 1 -4.70 -1.84 -13.21
C MET A 1 -3.57 -0.94 -13.65
N HIS A 2 -3.40 0.20 -13.00
CA HIS A 2 -2.32 1.14 -13.26
C HIS A 2 -1.70 1.57 -11.93
N MET A 3 -0.37 1.49 -11.80
CA MET A 3 0.33 1.94 -10.59
C MET A 3 0.98 3.29 -10.86
N ASN A 4 0.64 4.29 -10.04
CA ASN A 4 1.35 5.57 -10.03
C ASN A 4 2.27 5.59 -8.82
N VAL A 5 3.55 5.26 -9.08
CA VAL A 5 4.63 5.19 -8.10
C VAL A 5 5.87 5.84 -8.72
N PRO A 6 6.57 6.74 -8.01
CA PRO A 6 7.81 7.32 -8.50
C PRO A 6 8.92 6.26 -8.59
N GLU A 7 9.79 6.38 -9.60
CA GLU A 7 10.94 5.47 -9.78
C GLU A 7 11.95 5.57 -8.62
N ALA A 8 12.15 6.77 -8.09
CA ALA A 8 13.03 7.04 -6.95
C ALA A 8 12.53 8.24 -6.14
N VAL A 9 12.85 8.23 -4.85
CA VAL A 9 12.51 9.28 -3.88
C VAL A 9 13.72 9.60 -3.01
N ARG A 10 13.79 10.82 -2.47
CA ARG A 10 14.87 11.16 -1.51
C ARG A 10 14.49 10.72 -0.11
N LEU A 11 15.49 10.42 0.71
CA LEU A 11 15.26 10.07 2.10
C LEU A 11 14.57 11.22 2.84
N GLY A 12 13.46 10.92 3.51
CA GLY A 12 12.66 11.90 4.24
C GLY A 12 11.51 12.51 3.44
N ASP A 13 11.42 12.26 2.13
CA ASP A 13 10.26 12.68 1.33
C ASP A 13 9.04 11.83 1.67
N THR A 14 7.88 12.48 1.75
CA THR A 14 6.58 11.80 1.79
C THR A 14 6.09 11.59 0.36
N ILE A 15 5.65 10.37 0.04
CA ILE A 15 5.06 10.04 -1.25
C ILE A 15 3.73 9.30 -1.08
N THR A 16 2.91 9.37 -2.12
CA THR A 16 1.67 8.59 -2.21
C THR A 16 1.87 7.45 -3.19
N LEU A 17 1.66 6.22 -2.73
CA LEU A 17 1.56 5.05 -3.59
C LEU A 17 0.10 4.88 -3.99
N SER A 18 -0.19 4.92 -5.29
CA SER A 18 -1.56 4.77 -5.79
C SER A 18 -1.67 3.67 -6.83
N CYS A 19 -2.79 2.97 -6.80
CA CYS A 19 -3.12 1.91 -7.75
C CYS A 19 -4.57 2.11 -8.21
N ASP A 20 -4.72 2.40 -9.49
CA ASP A 20 -6.02 2.51 -10.14
C ASP A 20 -6.44 1.10 -10.61
N TYR A 21 -7.42 0.55 -9.91
CA TYR A 21 -7.97 -0.78 -10.20
C TYR A 21 -9.51 -0.70 -10.25
N ASP A 22 -10.09 -1.14 -11.36
CA ASP A 22 -11.54 -1.24 -11.52
C ASP A 22 -12.03 -2.54 -10.86
N LEU A 23 -12.82 -2.41 -9.80
CA LEU A 23 -13.44 -3.53 -9.09
C LEU A 23 -14.75 -3.97 -9.77
N GLU A 24 -15.16 -3.31 -10.85
CA GLU A 24 -16.43 -3.52 -11.52
C GLU A 24 -17.58 -3.47 -10.48
N SER A 25 -18.28 -4.59 -10.29
CA SER A 25 -19.37 -4.75 -9.31
C SER A 25 -19.01 -5.68 -8.15
N VAL A 26 -17.72 -6.00 -7.95
CA VAL A 26 -17.27 -6.87 -6.86
C VAL A 26 -16.63 -6.08 -5.71
N ALA A 27 -16.72 -6.63 -4.51
CA ALA A 27 -16.10 -6.01 -3.34
C ALA A 27 -14.59 -6.23 -3.33
N LEU A 28 -13.84 -5.20 -2.91
CA LEU A 28 -12.41 -5.31 -2.64
C LEU A 28 -12.14 -6.40 -1.60
N TYR A 29 -11.22 -7.31 -1.91
CA TYR A 29 -10.80 -8.36 -0.98
C TYR A 29 -9.66 -7.88 -0.07
N THR A 30 -8.54 -7.45 -0.66
CA THR A 30 -7.38 -6.92 0.07
C THR A 30 -6.52 -6.03 -0.82
N ILE A 31 -5.85 -5.05 -0.21
CA ILE A 31 -4.73 -4.32 -0.81
C ILE A 31 -3.50 -4.67 0.03
N LYS A 32 -2.38 -4.95 -0.63
CA LYS A 32 -1.09 -5.17 0.03
C LYS A 32 0.00 -4.43 -0.72
N TRP A 33 0.84 -3.73 0.03
CA TRP A 33 2.03 -3.11 -0.51
C TRP A 33 3.27 -3.83 -0.01
N TYR A 34 4.16 -4.10 -0.95
CA TYR A 34 5.43 -4.76 -0.74
C TYR A 34 6.56 -3.86 -1.22
N ARG A 35 7.66 -3.85 -0.47
CA ARG A 35 8.95 -3.38 -0.95
C ARG A 35 9.85 -4.60 -1.00
N ASN A 36 10.27 -4.98 -2.20
CA ASN A 36 10.90 -6.28 -2.45
C ASN A 36 9.94 -7.42 -2.01
N GLU A 37 10.36 -8.28 -1.08
CA GLU A 37 9.57 -9.41 -0.58
C GLU A 37 8.90 -9.12 0.77
N GLU A 38 9.11 -7.93 1.33
CA GLU A 38 8.60 -7.55 2.65
C GLU A 38 7.32 -6.70 2.53
N GLU A 39 6.26 -7.16 3.17
CA GLU A 39 4.99 -6.43 3.28
C GLU A 39 5.12 -5.29 4.29
N PHE A 40 4.76 -4.06 3.90
CA PHE A 40 4.78 -2.91 4.82
C PHE A 40 3.40 -2.31 5.08
N TYR A 41 2.40 -2.59 4.24
CA TYR A 41 1.02 -2.15 4.45
C TYR A 41 0.01 -3.16 3.91
N ARG A 42 -1.10 -3.30 4.63
CA ARG A 42 -2.27 -4.09 4.24
C ARG A 42 -3.56 -3.37 4.55
N TYR A 43 -4.52 -3.48 3.64
CA TYR A 43 -5.91 -3.11 3.87
C TYR A 43 -6.83 -4.29 3.56
N VAL A 44 -7.71 -4.65 4.50
CA VAL A 44 -8.73 -5.69 4.38
C VAL A 44 -10.05 -5.07 4.88
N PRO A 45 -11.01 -4.72 4.00
CA PRO A 45 -12.24 -4.04 4.40
C PRO A 45 -13.07 -4.76 5.47
N LYS A 46 -12.92 -6.08 5.56
CA LYS A 46 -13.67 -6.95 6.48
C LYS A 46 -13.00 -7.13 7.85
N GLU A 47 -11.80 -6.60 8.07
CA GLU A 47 -11.08 -6.68 9.35
C GLU A 47 -11.34 -5.45 10.24
N SER A 48 -11.08 -5.61 11.53
CA SER A 48 -11.08 -4.53 12.53
C SER A 48 -9.78 -4.58 13.35
N PRO A 49 -8.85 -3.64 13.18
CA PRO A 49 -8.88 -2.51 12.24
C PRO A 49 -8.74 -2.97 10.78
N PRO A 50 -9.27 -2.21 9.80
CA PRO A 50 -9.23 -2.59 8.39
C PRO A 50 -7.85 -2.39 7.76
N SER A 51 -6.98 -1.59 8.37
CA SER A 51 -5.61 -1.37 7.92
C SER A 51 -4.60 -1.91 8.93
N ARG A 52 -3.47 -2.41 8.41
CA ARG A 52 -2.31 -2.84 9.19
C ARG A 52 -1.03 -2.32 8.56
N VAL A 53 -0.20 -1.69 9.38
CA VAL A 53 1.15 -1.24 9.01
C VAL A 53 2.14 -2.23 9.61
N PHE A 54 3.13 -2.62 8.81
CA PHE A 54 4.25 -3.43 9.27
C PHE A 54 5.50 -2.57 9.26
N ILE A 55 6.22 -2.56 10.38
CA ILE A 55 7.41 -1.73 10.54
C ILE A 55 8.50 -2.28 9.61
N MET A 56 9.04 -1.40 8.77
CA MET A 56 10.14 -1.69 7.87
C MET A 56 11.27 -0.69 8.11
N PRO A 57 12.54 -1.13 8.13
CA PRO A 57 13.67 -0.21 8.24
C PRO A 57 13.61 0.89 7.18
N HIS A 58 13.77 2.15 7.61
CA HIS A 58 13.81 3.33 6.75
C HIS A 58 12.52 3.65 5.99
N LEU A 59 11.37 3.07 6.37
CA LEU A 59 10.07 3.38 5.78
C LEU A 59 9.05 3.58 6.90
N ASN A 60 8.33 4.70 6.85
CA ASN A 60 7.23 5.03 7.75
C ASN A 60 5.96 5.13 6.91
N VAL A 61 4.85 4.61 7.45
CA VAL A 61 3.53 4.70 6.84
C VAL A 61 2.63 5.40 7.84
N ASP A 62 2.11 6.56 7.45
CA ASP A 62 1.23 7.43 8.24
C ASP A 62 -0.27 7.23 7.91
#